data_AF-A0A1N7PTF4-F1
#
_entry.id   AF-A0A1N7PTF4-F1
#
_cell.length_a   1.000
_cell.length_b   1.000
_cell.length_c   1.000
_cell.angle_alpha   90.00
_cell.angle_beta   90.00
_cell.angle_gamma   90.00
#
_symmetry.space_group_name_H-M   'P 1'
#
loop_
_entity.id
_entity.type
_entity.pdbx_description
1 polymer ?
#
loop_
_entity_poly.entity_id
_entity_poly.type
_entity_poly.pdbx_seq_one_letter_code
_entity_poly.pdbx_strand_id
1 'polypeptide(L)'
;MSMRDKTRDLVAIDMCPRVSLDAGTNREGGKAMIMQILGGIPIGRPTRPEEVAELVGFLCSPRAGAITGTDYVIDSGTVPVA
;
A
#
# COMPACT_ATOMS: atom_id res chain seq x y z
N MET A 1 20.00 10.60 -0.74
CA MET A 1 18.54 10.36 -0.69
C MET A 1 18.02 10.89 0.65
N SER A 2 17.04 11.80 0.64
CA SER A 2 16.62 12.56 1.83
C SER A 2 15.81 11.71 2.80
N MET A 3 15.90 11.98 4.11
CA MET A 3 15.20 11.24 5.17
C MET A 3 13.67 11.30 5.04
N ARG A 4 13.15 12.35 4.38
CA ARG A 4 11.72 12.51 4.04
C ARG A 4 11.23 11.58 2.92
N ASP A 5 12.15 11.07 2.10
CA ASP A 5 11.85 10.19 0.97
C ASP A 5 11.72 8.73 1.43
N LYS A 6 12.49 8.35 2.45
CA LYS A 6 12.45 7.00 3.04
C LYS A 6 11.09 6.66 3.66
N THR A 7 10.42 7.62 4.31
CA THR A 7 9.15 7.40 5.03
C THR A 7 7.96 7.15 4.10
N ARG A 8 8.00 7.72 2.88
CA ARG A 8 6.93 7.54 1.87
C ARG A 8 6.95 6.16 1.22
N ASP A 9 8.14 5.61 1.06
CA ASP A 9 8.36 4.28 0.51
C ASP A 9 8.13 3.17 1.54
N LEU A 10 8.22 3.46 2.84
CA LEU A 10 8.32 2.45 3.91
C LEU A 10 7.07 1.57 4.09
N VAL A 11 5.85 2.02 3.75
CA VAL A 11 4.64 1.20 4.00
C VAL A 11 4.31 0.25 2.83
N ALA A 12 4.67 0.60 1.59
CA ALA A 12 4.50 -0.27 0.42
C ALA A 12 5.78 -1.04 0.02
N ILE A 13 6.95 -0.63 0.55
CA ILE A 13 8.27 -1.15 0.16
C ILE A 13 9.04 -1.72 1.37
N ASP A 14 8.34 -2.23 2.38
CA ASP A 14 8.96 -3.08 3.42
C ASP A 14 8.89 -4.60 3.09
N MET A 15 7.98 -4.99 2.19
CA MET A 15 7.95 -6.36 1.64
C MET A 15 9.05 -6.58 0.59
N CYS A 16 9.41 -5.53 -0.14
CA CYS A 16 10.37 -5.62 -1.22
C CYS A 16 11.76 -6.08 -0.75
N PRO A 17 12.37 -5.56 0.33
CA PRO A 17 13.64 -6.06 0.84
C PRO A 17 13.62 -7.57 1.14
N ARG A 18 12.54 -8.09 1.75
CA ARG A 18 12.41 -9.53 2.05
C ARG A 18 12.29 -10.38 0.79
N VAL A 19 11.40 -10.01 -0.11
CA VAL A 19 11.23 -10.69 -1.41
C VAL A 19 12.51 -10.61 -2.25
N SER A 20 13.24 -9.50 -2.18
CA SER A 20 14.52 -9.31 -2.88
C SER A 20 15.60 -10.26 -2.35
N LEU A 21 15.71 -10.37 -1.03
CA LEU A 21 16.69 -11.24 -0.37
C LEU A 21 16.41 -12.72 -0.63
N ASP A 22 15.14 -13.14 -0.48
CA ASP A 22 14.74 -14.53 -0.71
C ASP A 22 14.89 -14.94 -2.18
N ALA A 23 14.70 -14.01 -3.12
CA ALA A 23 14.84 -14.25 -4.56
C ALA A 23 16.23 -13.93 -5.13
N GLY A 24 17.21 -13.52 -4.30
CA GLY A 24 18.56 -13.18 -4.76
C GLY A 24 18.61 -11.99 -5.73
N THR A 25 17.68 -11.04 -5.61
CA THR A 25 17.55 -9.88 -6.49
C THR A 25 17.71 -8.56 -5.74
N ASN A 26 17.76 -7.45 -6.47
CA ASN A 26 17.85 -6.10 -5.89
C ASN A 26 16.44 -5.51 -5.65
N ARG A 27 16.37 -4.32 -5.04
CA ARG A 27 15.10 -3.65 -4.72
C ARG A 27 14.20 -3.47 -5.94
N GLU A 28 14.74 -3.21 -7.12
CA GLU A 28 13.92 -3.05 -8.32
C GLU A 28 13.38 -4.40 -8.80
N GLY A 29 14.17 -5.46 -8.71
CA GLY A 29 13.72 -6.83 -8.98
C GLY A 29 12.67 -7.32 -7.99
N GLY A 30 12.82 -7.01 -6.70
CA GLY A 30 11.81 -7.31 -5.69
C GLY A 30 10.49 -6.58 -5.93
N LYS A 31 10.54 -5.31 -6.37
CA LYS A 31 9.34 -4.55 -6.76
C LYS A 31 8.66 -5.19 -7.96
N ALA A 32 9.42 -5.51 -9.00
CA ALA A 32 8.88 -6.16 -10.19
C ALA A 32 8.21 -7.50 -9.86
N MET A 33 8.82 -8.29 -8.98
CA MET A 33 8.26 -9.56 -8.51
C MET A 33 6.98 -9.36 -7.70
N ILE A 34 6.94 -8.38 -6.78
CA ILE A 34 5.72 -8.03 -6.04
C ILE A 34 4.60 -7.62 -7.00
N MET A 35 4.91 -6.80 -8.01
CA MET A 35 3.93 -6.37 -9.01
C MET A 35 3.40 -7.55 -9.84
N GLN A 36 4.24 -8.54 -10.14
CA GLN A 36 3.81 -9.78 -10.79
C GLN A 36 2.94 -10.66 -9.88
N ILE A 37 3.31 -10.82 -8.60
CA ILE A 37 2.56 -11.63 -7.63
C ILE A 37 1.16 -11.06 -7.39
N LEU A 38 1.03 -9.73 -7.33
CA LEU A 38 -0.26 -9.06 -7.16
C LEU A 38 -1.18 -9.18 -8.38
N GLY A 39 -0.68 -9.67 -9.53
CA GLY A 39 -1.46 -9.70 -10.78
C GLY A 39 -1.64 -8.32 -11.40
N GLY A 40 -0.85 -7.34 -10.96
CA GLY A 40 -1.01 -5.92 -11.28
C GLY A 40 -1.85 -5.17 -10.24
N ILE A 41 -1.80 -3.85 -10.32
CA ILE A 41 -2.60 -2.96 -9.46
C ILE A 41 -3.51 -2.16 -10.39
N PRO A 42 -4.84 -2.26 -10.28
CA PRO A 42 -5.74 -1.62 -11.25
C PRO A 42 -5.53 -0.12 -11.45
N ILE A 43 -5.24 0.64 -10.39
CA ILE A 43 -4.95 2.08 -10.53
C ILE A 43 -3.53 2.38 -11.08
N GLY A 44 -2.73 1.34 -11.32
CA GLY A 44 -1.39 1.43 -11.90
C GLY A 44 -0.27 1.73 -10.90
N ARG A 45 -0.56 1.84 -9.61
CA ARG A 45 0.45 2.09 -8.56
C ARG A 45 0.00 1.58 -7.19
N PRO A 46 0.94 1.29 -6.27
CA PRO A 46 0.60 1.00 -4.88
C PRO A 46 -0.16 2.14 -4.20
N THR A 47 -1.00 1.76 -3.23
CA THR A 47 -1.62 2.70 -2.28
C THR A 47 -0.52 3.42 -1.53
N ARG A 48 -0.62 4.75 -1.42
CA ARG A 48 0.32 5.57 -0.66
C ARG A 48 -0.11 5.64 0.81
N PRO A 49 0.86 5.77 1.75
CA PRO A 49 0.53 5.94 3.17
C PRO A 49 -0.42 7.10 3.43
N GLU A 50 -0.25 8.21 2.69
CA GLU A 50 -1.11 9.38 2.83
C GLU A 50 -2.57 9.09 2.46
N GLU A 51 -2.83 8.20 1.49
CA GLU A 51 -4.20 7.83 1.11
C GLU A 51 -4.90 7.02 2.20
N VAL A 52 -4.16 6.17 2.91
CA VAL A 52 -4.67 5.47 4.11
C VAL A 52 -4.92 6.46 5.23
N ALA A 53 -3.98 7.39 5.47
CA ALA A 53 -4.08 8.38 6.52
C ALA A 53 -5.29 9.31 6.33
N GLU A 54 -5.62 9.68 5.09
CA GLU A 54 -6.81 10.49 4.79
C GLU A 54 -8.12 9.77 5.16
N LEU A 55 -8.25 8.47 4.85
CA LEU A 55 -9.43 7.71 5.29
C LEU A 55 -9.49 7.62 6.81
N VAL A 56 -8.37 7.31 7.46
CA VAL A 56 -8.28 7.27 8.93
C VAL A 56 -8.69 8.62 9.53
N GLY A 57 -8.17 9.73 8.98
CA GLY A 57 -8.53 11.08 9.40
C GLY A 57 -10.02 11.37 9.28
N PHE A 58 -10.65 10.94 8.19
CA PHE A 58 -12.11 11.04 8.03
C PHE A 58 -12.86 10.20 9.07
N LEU A 59 -12.45 8.93 9.28
CA LEU A 59 -13.09 8.01 10.22
C LEU A 59 -12.96 8.47 11.68
N CYS A 60 -11.86 9.12 12.03
CA CYS A 60 -11.68 9.72 13.36
C CYS A 60 -12.43 11.05 13.55
N SER A 61 -13.02 11.61 12.49
CA SER A 61 -13.74 12.88 12.55
C SER A 61 -15.20 12.71 13.01
N PRO A 62 -15.84 13.77 13.55
CA PRO A 62 -17.28 13.73 13.89
C PRO A 62 -18.19 13.41 12.69
N ARG A 63 -17.71 13.59 11.46
CA ARG A 63 -18.47 13.35 10.23
C ARG A 63 -18.73 11.86 9.99
N ALA A 64 -17.93 10.98 10.60
CA ALA A 64 -18.08 9.54 10.48
C ALA A 64 -18.89 8.93 11.64
N GLY A 65 -19.64 9.73 12.41
CA GLY A 65 -20.30 9.27 13.65
C GLY A 65 -21.29 8.10 13.50
N ALA A 66 -21.81 7.84 12.29
CA ALA A 66 -22.69 6.71 11.99
C ALA A 66 -21.96 5.49 11.40
N ILE A 67 -20.64 5.60 11.18
CA ILE A 67 -19.82 4.56 10.58
C ILE A 67 -19.20 3.74 11.72
N THR A 68 -19.66 2.51 11.88
CA THR A 68 -19.18 1.57 12.90
C THR A 68 -19.39 0.14 12.45
N GLY A 69 -18.59 -0.79 12.97
CA GLY A 69 -18.70 -2.23 12.68
C GLY A 69 -18.51 -2.59 11.20
N THR A 70 -17.69 -1.83 10.47
CA THR A 70 -17.43 -2.02 9.03
C THR A 70 -15.94 -2.00 8.75
N ASP A 71 -15.51 -2.84 7.80
CA ASP A 71 -14.15 -2.85 7.28
C ASP A 71 -14.04 -2.03 5.99
N TYR A 72 -12.91 -1.32 5.82
CA TYR A 72 -12.62 -0.52 4.63
C TYR A 72 -11.40 -1.05 3.89
N VAL A 73 -11.57 -1.36 2.60
CA VAL A 73 -10.49 -1.82 1.72
C VAL A 73 -9.88 -0.62 0.98
N ILE A 74 -8.57 -0.40 1.17
CA ILE A 74 -7.79 0.67 0.52
C ILE A 74 -6.55 0.08 -0.16
N ASP A 75 -6.76 -0.65 -1.24
CA ASP A 75 -5.75 -1.54 -1.81
C ASP A 75 -5.46 -1.27 -3.29
N SER A 76 -5.87 -0.10 -3.79
CA SER A 76 -5.69 0.25 -5.20
C SER A 76 -6.37 -0.71 -6.19
N GLY A 77 -7.39 -1.45 -5.73
CA GLY A 77 -8.22 -2.33 -6.54
C GLY A 77 -7.74 -3.78 -6.63
N THR A 78 -6.75 -4.19 -5.83
CA THR A 78 -6.21 -5.56 -5.90
C THR A 78 -7.20 -6.65 -5.50
N VAL A 79 -8.20 -6.32 -4.68
CA VAL A 79 -9.33 -7.18 -4.32
C VAL A 79 -10.45 -6.95 -5.34
N PRO A 80 -10.83 -7.97 -6.13
CA PRO A 80 -11.97 -7.87 -7.03
C PRO A 80 -13.26 -7.67 -6.23
N VAL A 81 -14.10 -6.75 -6.68
CA VAL A 81 -15.46 -6.55 -6.14
C VAL A 81 -16.45 -7.10 -7.16
N ALA A 82 -17.42 -7.88 -6.67
CA ALA A 82 -18.45 -8.55 -7.48
C ALA A 82 -19.54 -7.57 -7.97
#